data_AF-A0A3D4PFH3-F1
#
_entry.id   AF-A0A3D4PFH3-F1
#
_cell.length_a   1.000
_cell.length_b   1.000
_cell.length_c   1.000
_cell.angle_alpha   90.00
_cell.angle_beta   90.00
_cell.angle_gamma   90.00
#
_symmetry.space_group_name_H-M   'P 1'
#
loop_
_entity.id
_entity.type
_entity.pdbx_description
1 polymer ?
#
loop_
_entity_poly.entity_id
_entity_poly.type
_entity_poly.pdbx_seq_one_letter_code
_entity_poly.pdbx_strand_id
1 'polypeptide(L)'
;QDIYDISSRTDAVDITAIRLEALTHESLPNNGPGRHSNSNFVLSEFELTAVSVVDNSKTQTVKFARAISDYEQVNYEIAKAINGTVANNDGWAVDGPTRKEPATAIFVAEIPFGFSGGTMLRFRLRHEAGFATHGIGRARLSVTTDQERDLRLKGIPAEIRLIAATDKSARSADDIAKLRDYFIAHHDPQSDLKQRVKEIEQQLASAFPATMIMQDMPQPRKTHVLHRGQYNEPTDEVSAGIPAVFPSMQKNAAANRLGFAEWLVAPVHPLTARVAVNRYWQRLFGIGLVKTSEDFGVQGSLPSHPELLDWLATEFIRSGWDVKHIQRLMMTSATYRQTSRVGAEAYQADPENLWLARGPRMRLDGEEIRDAALLASGLMVNQLGGKSV
;
A
#
# COMPACT_ATOMS: atom_id res chain seq x y z
N GLN A 1 -8.45 -49.87 -3.89
CA GLN A 1 -7.54 -49.69 -5.03
C GLN A 1 -8.40 -49.77 -6.27
N ASP A 2 -8.30 -48.79 -7.14
CA ASP A 2 -9.14 -48.68 -8.33
C ASP A 2 -8.24 -48.77 -9.58
N ILE A 3 -8.66 -49.53 -10.59
CA ILE A 3 -8.00 -49.57 -11.91
C ILE A 3 -9.06 -49.22 -12.96
N TYR A 4 -8.78 -48.23 -13.80
CA TYR A 4 -9.68 -47.85 -14.90
C TYR A 4 -9.10 -48.36 -16.22
N ASP A 5 -9.78 -49.31 -16.85
CA ASP A 5 -9.52 -49.75 -18.21
C ASP A 5 -10.42 -48.98 -19.17
N ILE A 6 -9.83 -48.12 -20.01
CA ILE A 6 -10.55 -47.26 -20.97
C ILE A 6 -10.09 -47.66 -22.38
N SER A 7 -11.03 -47.97 -23.27
CA SER A 7 -10.71 -48.29 -24.67
C SER A 7 -11.36 -47.28 -25.62
N SER A 8 -10.60 -46.82 -26.62
CA SER A 8 -11.11 -45.92 -27.66
C SER A 8 -10.43 -46.18 -28.99
N ARG A 9 -11.11 -45.86 -30.10
CA ARG A 9 -10.57 -45.99 -31.46
C ARG A 9 -10.12 -44.64 -31.99
N THR A 10 -9.02 -44.61 -32.73
CA THR A 10 -8.54 -43.46 -33.49
C THR A 10 -8.00 -43.90 -34.86
N ASP A 11 -8.10 -43.02 -35.85
CA ASP A 11 -7.48 -43.21 -37.17
C ASP A 11 -6.12 -42.49 -37.27
N ALA A 12 -5.70 -41.79 -36.21
CA ALA A 12 -4.39 -41.14 -36.16
C ALA A 12 -3.26 -42.18 -36.20
N VAL A 13 -2.23 -41.87 -36.99
CA VAL A 13 -0.95 -42.58 -37.07
C VAL A 13 0.15 -41.65 -36.57
N ASP A 14 1.31 -42.20 -36.22
CA ASP A 14 2.46 -41.45 -35.71
C ASP A 14 2.14 -40.57 -34.49
N ILE A 15 1.29 -41.08 -33.59
CA ILE A 15 0.93 -40.42 -32.34
C ILE A 15 2.18 -40.35 -31.46
N THR A 16 2.48 -39.16 -30.95
CA THR A 16 3.69 -38.88 -30.17
C THR A 16 3.39 -38.71 -28.68
N ALA A 17 2.18 -38.30 -28.31
CA ALA A 17 1.82 -38.08 -26.91
C ALA A 17 0.32 -38.20 -26.62
N ILE A 18 0.02 -38.42 -25.34
CA ILE A 18 -1.32 -38.42 -24.77
C ILE A 18 -1.46 -37.25 -23.79
N ARG A 19 -2.55 -36.50 -23.87
CA ARG A 19 -2.96 -35.57 -22.82
C ARG A 19 -4.06 -36.22 -21.98
N LEU A 20 -3.84 -36.28 -20.67
CA LEU A 20 -4.83 -36.64 -19.65
C LEU A 20 -5.26 -35.39 -18.90
N GLU A 21 -6.56 -35.19 -18.78
CA GLU A 21 -7.15 -34.11 -17.99
C GLU A 21 -8.06 -34.73 -16.92
N ALA A 22 -7.75 -34.45 -15.65
CA ALA A 22 -8.61 -34.72 -14.51
C ALA A 22 -9.50 -33.49 -14.30
N LEU A 23 -10.72 -33.56 -14.81
CA LEU A 23 -11.67 -32.44 -14.81
C LEU A 23 -12.44 -32.37 -13.49
N THR A 24 -12.76 -31.15 -13.07
CA THR A 24 -13.73 -30.90 -12.01
C THR A 24 -15.15 -31.20 -12.50
N HIS A 25 -16.04 -31.55 -11.57
CA HIS A 25 -17.45 -31.78 -11.85
C HIS A 25 -18.30 -31.63 -10.58
N GLU A 26 -19.54 -31.15 -10.72
CA GLU A 26 -20.46 -30.94 -9.58
C GLU A 26 -20.84 -32.23 -8.84
N SER A 27 -20.74 -33.39 -9.51
CA SER A 27 -21.00 -34.69 -8.90
C SER A 27 -19.80 -35.26 -8.13
N LEU A 28 -18.64 -34.59 -8.13
CA LEU A 28 -17.44 -35.02 -7.43
C LEU A 28 -17.30 -34.30 -6.08
N PRO A 29 -16.65 -34.91 -5.07
CA PRO A 29 -16.47 -34.30 -3.76
C PRO A 29 -15.87 -32.90 -3.85
N ASN A 30 -16.52 -31.92 -3.22
CA ASN A 30 -16.16 -30.49 -3.20
C ASN A 30 -15.84 -29.91 -4.60
N ASN A 31 -16.49 -30.39 -5.66
CA ASN A 31 -16.28 -29.97 -7.05
C ASN A 31 -14.83 -30.12 -7.54
N GLY A 32 -13.99 -30.92 -6.88
CA GLY A 32 -12.61 -31.11 -7.29
C GLY A 32 -12.42 -32.29 -8.26
N PRO A 33 -11.17 -32.56 -8.68
CA PRO A 33 -10.89 -33.53 -9.75
C PRO A 33 -10.84 -35.00 -9.28
N GLY A 34 -10.68 -35.26 -7.98
CA GLY A 34 -10.57 -36.59 -7.40
C GLY A 34 -11.85 -37.13 -6.75
N ARG A 35 -11.94 -38.45 -6.61
CA ARG A 35 -13.08 -39.16 -6.01
C ARG A 35 -13.03 -39.27 -4.50
N HIS A 36 -11.88 -39.01 -3.87
CA HIS A 36 -11.78 -39.05 -2.42
C HIS A 36 -12.54 -37.86 -1.80
N SER A 37 -12.94 -37.98 -0.52
CA SER A 37 -13.73 -36.96 0.18
C SER A 37 -13.05 -35.58 0.25
N ASN A 38 -11.72 -35.53 0.18
CA ASN A 38 -10.93 -34.30 0.09
C ASN A 38 -10.69 -33.80 -1.35
N SER A 39 -11.30 -34.44 -2.34
CA SER A 39 -11.16 -34.17 -3.78
C SER A 39 -9.81 -34.52 -4.41
N ASN A 40 -8.94 -35.25 -3.70
CA ASN A 40 -7.63 -35.65 -4.22
C ASN A 40 -7.70 -36.98 -4.99
N PHE A 41 -6.67 -37.23 -5.81
CA PHE A 41 -6.40 -38.52 -6.44
C PHE A 41 -4.92 -38.85 -6.37
N VAL A 42 -4.57 -40.12 -6.53
CA VAL A 42 -3.20 -40.57 -6.74
C VAL A 42 -3.19 -41.52 -7.94
N LEU A 43 -2.69 -41.05 -9.07
CA LEU A 43 -2.47 -41.88 -10.26
C LEU A 43 -1.12 -42.58 -10.13
N SER A 44 -1.15 -43.83 -9.69
CA SER A 44 0.03 -44.64 -9.45
C SER A 44 0.77 -45.03 -10.72
N GLU A 45 0.04 -45.37 -11.78
CA GLU A 45 0.67 -45.73 -13.06
C GLU A 45 -0.30 -45.46 -14.23
N PHE A 46 0.25 -44.95 -15.34
CA PHE A 46 -0.46 -44.68 -16.59
C PHE A 46 0.08 -45.57 -17.71
N GLU A 47 -0.69 -46.59 -18.07
CA GLU A 47 -0.30 -47.58 -19.06
C GLU A 47 -1.13 -47.41 -20.35
N LEU A 48 -0.51 -47.67 -21.51
CA LEU A 48 -1.18 -47.63 -22.80
C LEU A 48 -0.70 -48.78 -23.70
N THR A 49 -1.66 -49.49 -24.30
CA THR A 49 -1.40 -50.45 -25.38
C THR A 49 -2.17 -50.03 -26.63
N ALA A 50 -1.46 -49.86 -27.74
CA ALA A 50 -2.05 -49.66 -29.07
C ALA A 50 -2.21 -51.01 -29.77
N VAL A 51 -3.37 -51.28 -30.36
CA VAL A 51 -3.68 -52.51 -31.10
C VAL A 51 -4.21 -52.14 -32.48
N SER A 52 -3.69 -52.76 -33.54
CA SER A 52 -4.20 -52.55 -34.90
C SER A 52 -5.63 -53.09 -35.02
N VAL A 53 -6.54 -52.29 -35.56
CA VAL A 53 -7.92 -52.72 -35.84
C VAL A 53 -7.98 -53.67 -37.03
N VAL A 54 -7.02 -53.55 -37.96
CA VAL A 54 -6.95 -54.38 -39.18
C VAL A 54 -6.36 -55.76 -38.88
N ASP A 55 -5.41 -55.82 -37.94
CA ASP A 55 -4.70 -57.05 -37.57
C ASP A 55 -4.46 -57.06 -36.05
N ASN A 56 -5.38 -57.68 -35.31
CA ASN A 56 -5.36 -57.70 -33.84
C ASN A 56 -4.11 -58.40 -33.25
N SER A 57 -3.30 -59.10 -34.07
CA SER A 57 -2.01 -59.65 -33.61
C SER A 57 -0.92 -58.58 -33.48
N LYS A 58 -1.06 -57.45 -34.20
CA LYS A 58 -0.15 -56.31 -34.11
C LYS A 58 -0.53 -55.43 -32.94
N THR A 59 0.30 -55.48 -31.91
CA THR A 59 0.16 -54.68 -30.69
C THR A 59 1.47 -53.96 -30.38
N GLN A 60 1.37 -52.79 -29.73
CA GLN A 60 2.49 -52.01 -29.24
C GLN A 60 2.17 -51.53 -27.82
N THR A 61 2.92 -52.02 -26.83
CA THR A 61 2.93 -51.42 -25.50
C THR A 61 3.68 -50.10 -25.58
N VAL A 62 3.01 -48.99 -25.26
CA VAL A 62 3.57 -47.65 -25.37
C VAL A 62 4.33 -47.34 -24.07
N LYS A 63 5.66 -47.22 -24.18
CA LYS A 63 6.50 -46.68 -23.11
C LYS A 63 6.55 -45.16 -23.22
N PHE A 64 6.55 -44.47 -22.09
CA PHE A 64 6.64 -43.01 -22.03
C PHE A 64 8.05 -42.58 -21.64
N ALA A 65 8.68 -41.74 -22.46
CA ALA A 65 10.02 -41.22 -22.18
C ALA A 65 10.00 -40.17 -21.07
N ARG A 66 8.92 -39.39 -20.98
CA ARG A 66 8.70 -38.36 -19.95
C ARG A 66 7.23 -38.02 -19.82
N ALA A 67 6.88 -37.42 -18.69
CA ALA A 67 5.59 -36.80 -18.48
C ALA A 67 5.75 -35.35 -17.98
N ILE A 68 4.75 -34.52 -18.26
CA ILE A 68 4.68 -33.12 -17.83
C ILE A 68 3.32 -32.90 -17.19
N SER A 69 3.25 -32.21 -16.06
CA SER A 69 2.00 -31.86 -15.38
C SER A 69 1.89 -30.34 -15.13
N ASP A 70 0.66 -29.84 -15.01
CA ASP A 70 0.40 -28.42 -14.72
C ASP A 70 0.53 -28.10 -13.23
N TYR A 71 0.41 -29.14 -12.40
CA TYR A 71 0.55 -29.11 -10.96
C TYR A 71 1.01 -30.47 -10.42
N GLU A 72 1.82 -30.43 -9.36
CA GLU A 72 2.29 -31.61 -8.62
C GLU A 72 2.21 -31.34 -7.12
N GLN A 73 1.59 -32.25 -6.38
CA GLN A 73 1.67 -32.25 -4.93
C GLN A 73 3.08 -32.69 -4.50
N VAL A 74 3.59 -32.09 -3.42
CA VAL A 74 4.91 -32.44 -2.85
C VAL A 74 5.01 -33.95 -2.59
N ASN A 75 6.06 -34.60 -3.11
CA ASN A 75 6.33 -36.05 -3.10
C ASN A 75 5.44 -36.90 -4.02
N TYR A 76 4.62 -36.29 -4.88
CA TYR A 76 3.74 -36.97 -5.85
C TYR A 76 3.90 -36.35 -7.25
N GLU A 77 5.15 -36.31 -7.73
CA GLU A 77 5.55 -35.80 -9.04
C GLU A 77 5.02 -36.68 -10.20
N ILE A 78 4.74 -36.08 -11.37
CA ILE A 78 4.14 -36.79 -12.52
C ILE A 78 5.00 -37.94 -13.04
N ALA A 79 6.32 -37.84 -12.89
CA ALA A 79 7.26 -38.87 -13.30
C ALA A 79 6.99 -40.21 -12.60
N LYS A 80 6.37 -40.18 -11.42
CA LYS A 80 6.00 -41.38 -10.66
C LYS A 80 4.83 -42.14 -11.26
N ALA A 81 4.04 -41.52 -12.13
CA ALA A 81 2.94 -42.19 -12.83
C ALA A 81 3.40 -42.98 -14.07
N ILE A 82 4.70 -43.01 -14.38
CA ILE A 82 5.26 -43.75 -15.54
C ILE A 82 6.57 -44.49 -15.19
N ASN A 83 6.83 -44.73 -13.91
CA ASN A 83 8.08 -45.31 -13.44
C ASN A 83 8.03 -46.84 -13.30
N GLY A 84 6.89 -47.47 -13.60
CA GLY A 84 6.71 -48.91 -13.56
C GLY A 84 6.47 -49.49 -12.17
N THR A 85 6.10 -48.67 -11.17
CA THR A 85 5.81 -49.14 -9.80
C THR A 85 4.53 -48.53 -9.24
N VAL A 86 3.76 -49.37 -8.54
CA VAL A 86 2.59 -48.97 -7.74
C VAL A 86 2.81 -49.13 -6.23
N ALA A 87 4.04 -49.48 -5.82
CA ALA A 87 4.38 -49.71 -4.41
C ALA A 87 4.49 -48.40 -3.62
N ASN A 88 4.47 -48.48 -2.29
CA ASN A 88 4.79 -47.36 -1.38
C ASN A 88 3.98 -46.07 -1.58
N ASN A 89 2.72 -46.19 -2.03
CA ASN A 89 1.84 -45.05 -2.34
C ASN A 89 2.41 -44.12 -3.43
N ASP A 90 3.19 -44.66 -4.35
CA ASP A 90 3.77 -43.88 -5.43
C ASP A 90 2.71 -43.46 -6.46
N GLY A 91 2.96 -42.32 -7.12
CA GLY A 91 2.09 -41.78 -8.16
C GLY A 91 2.05 -40.25 -8.21
N TRP A 92 1.19 -39.75 -9.09
CA TRP A 92 0.91 -38.32 -9.28
C TRP A 92 -0.34 -37.87 -8.53
N ALA A 93 -0.27 -36.77 -7.79
CA ALA A 93 -1.37 -36.21 -7.00
C ALA A 93 -1.44 -34.67 -7.10
N VAL A 94 -2.58 -34.09 -6.72
CA VAL A 94 -2.93 -32.70 -7.05
C VAL A 94 -3.35 -31.83 -5.86
N ASP A 95 -3.04 -32.26 -4.65
CA ASP A 95 -3.38 -31.57 -3.39
C ASP A 95 -4.86 -31.14 -3.33
N GLY A 96 -5.75 -32.09 -3.59
CA GLY A 96 -7.20 -31.89 -3.54
C GLY A 96 -7.70 -31.07 -2.34
N PRO A 97 -7.21 -31.23 -1.09
CA PRO A 97 -7.64 -30.42 0.05
C PRO A 97 -7.58 -28.90 -0.18
N THR A 98 -6.53 -28.41 -0.83
CA THR A 98 -6.31 -26.97 -1.07
C THR A 98 -6.68 -26.55 -2.49
N ARG A 99 -6.61 -27.47 -3.47
CA ARG A 99 -6.78 -27.19 -4.89
C ARG A 99 -8.06 -27.84 -5.46
N LYS A 100 -9.03 -27.00 -5.84
CA LYS A 100 -10.30 -27.41 -6.49
C LYS A 100 -10.35 -27.06 -7.98
N GLU A 101 -9.25 -27.32 -8.66
CA GLU A 101 -9.06 -26.99 -10.08
C GLU A 101 -8.82 -28.26 -10.91
N PRO A 102 -9.07 -28.23 -12.23
CA PRO A 102 -8.64 -29.29 -13.13
C PRO A 102 -7.13 -29.49 -13.07
N ALA A 103 -6.68 -30.71 -13.35
CA ALA A 103 -5.26 -31.02 -13.49
C ALA A 103 -4.99 -31.70 -14.83
N THR A 104 -3.87 -31.37 -15.45
CA THR A 104 -3.51 -31.79 -16.80
C THR A 104 -2.13 -32.41 -16.80
N ALA A 105 -2.01 -33.56 -17.44
CA ALA A 105 -0.73 -34.21 -17.71
C ALA A 105 -0.58 -34.52 -19.20
N ILE A 106 0.65 -34.42 -19.72
CA ILE A 106 1.05 -34.88 -21.05
C ILE A 106 2.07 -36.00 -20.87
N PHE A 107 1.78 -37.17 -21.43
CA PHE A 107 2.65 -38.34 -21.46
C PHE A 107 3.24 -38.48 -22.85
N VAL A 108 4.56 -38.31 -22.97
CA VAL A 108 5.28 -38.33 -24.25
C VAL A 108 5.82 -39.72 -24.50
N ALA A 109 5.42 -40.35 -25.60
CA ALA A 109 5.85 -41.69 -25.96
C ALA A 109 7.34 -41.70 -26.33
N GLU A 110 8.05 -42.76 -25.94
CA GLU A 110 9.45 -42.98 -26.30
C GLU A 110 9.60 -43.20 -27.82
N ILE A 111 8.62 -43.85 -28.43
CA ILE A 111 8.55 -44.10 -29.87
C ILE A 111 7.12 -43.79 -30.33
N PRO A 112 6.92 -43.07 -31.47
CA PRO A 112 5.59 -42.86 -32.03
C PRO A 112 4.81 -44.16 -32.23
N PHE A 113 3.50 -44.09 -32.12
CA PHE A 113 2.62 -45.26 -32.20
C PHE A 113 1.35 -45.00 -33.02
N GLY A 114 0.68 -46.07 -33.42
CA GLY A 114 -0.52 -46.02 -34.23
C GLY A 114 -0.38 -46.85 -35.51
N PHE A 115 -1.51 -47.39 -35.98
CA PHE A 115 -1.58 -48.28 -37.13
C PHE A 115 -2.50 -47.70 -38.20
N SER A 116 -2.05 -47.75 -39.46
CA SER A 116 -2.89 -47.42 -40.61
C SER A 116 -4.11 -48.35 -40.68
N GLY A 117 -5.28 -47.79 -41.00
CA GLY A 117 -6.56 -48.53 -40.99
C GLY A 117 -7.26 -48.56 -39.62
N GLY A 118 -6.67 -47.91 -38.61
CA GLY A 118 -7.30 -47.67 -37.31
C GLY A 118 -6.52 -48.33 -36.17
N THR A 119 -6.47 -47.62 -35.05
CA THR A 119 -5.82 -48.05 -33.81
C THR A 119 -6.83 -48.11 -32.68
N MET A 120 -6.88 -49.23 -31.98
CA MET A 120 -7.55 -49.36 -30.69
C MET A 120 -6.55 -48.99 -29.59
N LEU A 121 -6.81 -47.90 -28.88
CA LEU A 121 -6.04 -47.45 -27.72
C LEU A 121 -6.67 -48.00 -26.45
N ARG A 122 -5.91 -48.81 -25.70
CA ARG A 122 -6.31 -49.36 -24.41
C ARG A 122 -5.49 -48.69 -23.31
N PHE A 123 -6.10 -47.73 -22.63
CA PHE A 123 -5.53 -47.03 -21.50
C PHE A 123 -5.84 -47.79 -20.22
N ARG A 124 -4.86 -47.86 -19.31
CA ARG A 124 -5.05 -48.35 -17.96
C ARG A 124 -4.51 -47.33 -16.96
N LEU A 125 -5.40 -46.75 -16.17
CA LEU A 125 -5.08 -45.78 -15.13
C LEU A 125 -5.16 -46.50 -13.77
N ARG A 126 -4.02 -46.67 -13.12
CA ARG A 126 -3.90 -47.41 -11.85
C ARG A 126 -3.91 -46.43 -10.68
N HIS A 127 -4.82 -46.62 -9.74
CA HIS A 127 -4.94 -45.83 -8.50
C HIS A 127 -4.78 -46.79 -7.31
N GLU A 128 -3.54 -47.21 -7.12
CA GLU A 128 -3.18 -48.32 -6.23
C GLU A 128 -2.47 -47.88 -4.94
N ALA A 129 -2.23 -46.58 -4.78
CA ALA A 129 -1.85 -46.03 -3.49
C ALA A 129 -2.83 -46.47 -2.39
N GLY A 130 -2.28 -46.81 -1.21
CA GLY A 130 -2.98 -47.34 -0.04
C GLY A 130 -3.94 -46.35 0.63
N PHE A 131 -4.39 -45.32 -0.08
CA PHE A 131 -5.42 -44.40 0.36
C PHE A 131 -6.77 -44.84 -0.21
N ALA A 132 -7.80 -44.93 0.64
CA ALA A 132 -9.14 -45.24 0.16
C ALA A 132 -9.58 -44.20 -0.88
N THR A 133 -10.23 -44.65 -1.97
CA THR A 133 -10.95 -43.83 -2.97
C THR A 133 -10.19 -42.67 -3.65
N HIS A 134 -8.86 -42.66 -3.67
CA HIS A 134 -8.03 -41.66 -4.38
C HIS A 134 -7.94 -41.91 -5.90
N GLY A 135 -9.08 -42.07 -6.56
CA GLY A 135 -9.19 -42.20 -8.01
C GLY A 135 -9.46 -40.87 -8.71
N ILE A 136 -9.04 -40.73 -9.97
CA ILE A 136 -9.47 -39.60 -10.83
C ILE A 136 -11.00 -39.67 -11.03
N GLY A 137 -11.70 -38.56 -10.83
CA GLY A 137 -13.17 -38.51 -10.92
C GLY A 137 -13.69 -38.46 -12.35
N ARG A 138 -13.14 -37.55 -13.17
CA ARG A 138 -13.59 -37.35 -14.55
C ARG A 138 -12.39 -37.16 -15.47
N ALA A 139 -11.96 -38.25 -16.11
CA ALA A 139 -10.85 -38.24 -17.05
C ALA A 139 -11.31 -37.82 -18.45
N ARG A 140 -10.54 -36.94 -19.11
CA ARG A 140 -10.58 -36.71 -20.55
C ARG A 140 -9.22 -37.03 -21.15
N LEU A 141 -9.21 -37.76 -22.25
CA LEU A 141 -8.01 -38.18 -22.96
C LEU A 141 -7.98 -37.53 -24.35
N SER A 142 -6.81 -37.11 -24.81
CA SER A 142 -6.57 -36.58 -26.16
C SER A 142 -5.23 -37.07 -26.67
N VAL A 143 -5.07 -37.15 -28.00
CA VAL A 143 -3.82 -37.57 -28.66
C VAL A 143 -3.28 -36.44 -29.53
N THR A 144 -1.96 -36.44 -29.77
CA THR A 144 -1.31 -35.52 -30.72
C THR A 144 -0.22 -36.22 -31.52
N THR A 145 0.07 -35.70 -32.71
CA THR A 145 1.18 -36.09 -33.59
C THR A 145 2.26 -35.01 -33.65
N ASP A 146 2.15 -33.95 -32.82
CA ASP A 146 3.15 -32.88 -32.73
C ASP A 146 4.51 -33.45 -32.31
N GLN A 147 5.60 -32.83 -32.76
CA GLN A 147 6.95 -33.27 -32.36
C GLN A 147 7.17 -33.08 -30.86
N GLU A 148 7.90 -34.01 -30.24
CA GLU A 148 8.17 -33.99 -28.79
C GLU A 148 8.68 -32.64 -28.28
N ARG A 149 9.57 -31.99 -29.05
CA ARG A 149 10.19 -30.69 -28.69
C ARG A 149 9.18 -29.54 -28.55
N ASP A 150 8.01 -29.68 -29.16
CA ASP A 150 6.95 -28.66 -29.20
C ASP A 150 5.87 -28.90 -28.11
N LEU A 151 5.92 -30.04 -27.42
CA LEU A 151 4.96 -30.38 -26.36
C LEU A 151 5.29 -29.63 -25.05
N ARG A 152 4.46 -28.61 -24.75
CA ARG A 152 4.52 -27.81 -23.52
C ARG A 152 3.11 -27.62 -22.95
N LEU A 153 2.97 -27.67 -21.62
CA LEU A 153 1.70 -27.37 -20.93
C LEU A 153 1.42 -25.87 -20.86
N LYS A 154 2.45 -25.08 -20.59
CA LYS A 154 2.43 -23.62 -20.65
C LYS A 154 3.11 -23.20 -21.94
N GLY A 155 2.32 -22.80 -22.93
CA GLY A 155 2.79 -22.33 -24.22
C GLY A 155 2.09 -21.04 -24.62
N ILE A 156 2.50 -20.47 -25.76
CA ILE A 156 1.79 -19.35 -26.36
C ILE A 156 0.36 -19.83 -26.69
N PRO A 157 -0.70 -19.13 -26.20
CA PRO A 157 -2.08 -19.50 -26.48
C PRO A 157 -2.31 -19.73 -27.97
N ALA A 158 -3.16 -20.69 -28.32
CA ALA A 158 -3.41 -21.05 -29.72
C ALA A 158 -3.84 -19.83 -30.55
N GLU A 159 -4.68 -18.96 -29.99
CA GLU A 159 -5.07 -17.69 -30.61
C GLU A 159 -3.86 -16.80 -30.93
N ILE A 160 -2.97 -16.59 -29.96
CA ILE A 160 -1.76 -15.77 -30.15
C ILE A 160 -0.83 -16.38 -31.20
N ARG A 161 -0.71 -17.72 -31.24
CA ARG A 161 0.07 -18.41 -32.29
C ARG A 161 -0.53 -18.23 -33.68
N LEU A 162 -1.86 -18.35 -33.81
CA LEU A 162 -2.57 -18.12 -35.07
C LEU A 162 -2.37 -16.69 -35.55
N ILE A 163 -2.54 -15.70 -34.66
CA ILE A 163 -2.33 -14.29 -35.00
C ILE A 163 -0.87 -14.02 -35.38
N ALA A 164 0.09 -14.62 -34.67
CA ALA A 164 1.52 -14.48 -34.96
C ALA A 164 1.92 -15.11 -36.31
N ALA A 165 1.22 -16.15 -36.75
CA ALA A 165 1.43 -16.80 -38.05
C ALA A 165 0.87 -15.99 -39.23
N THR A 166 -0.10 -15.10 -39.00
CA THR A 166 -0.62 -14.18 -40.03
C THR A 166 0.45 -13.15 -40.41
N ASP A 167 0.55 -12.84 -41.72
CA ASP A 167 1.47 -11.81 -42.23
C ASP A 167 1.22 -10.46 -41.53
N LYS A 168 2.28 -9.73 -41.20
CA LYS A 168 2.18 -8.47 -40.45
C LYS A 168 1.27 -7.44 -41.14
N SER A 169 1.23 -7.44 -42.48
CA SER A 169 0.39 -6.53 -43.27
C SER A 169 -1.10 -6.91 -43.26
N ALA A 170 -1.43 -8.15 -42.91
CA ALA A 170 -2.78 -8.71 -42.92
C ALA A 170 -3.43 -8.79 -41.52
N ARG A 171 -2.72 -8.38 -40.47
CA ARG A 171 -3.25 -8.38 -39.09
C ARG A 171 -4.21 -7.21 -38.88
N SER A 172 -5.34 -7.46 -38.23
CA SER A 172 -6.28 -6.42 -37.81
C SER A 172 -5.73 -5.58 -36.65
N ALA A 173 -6.38 -4.46 -36.33
CA ALA A 173 -6.03 -3.66 -35.15
C ALA A 173 -6.20 -4.45 -33.83
N ASP A 174 -7.21 -5.33 -33.75
CA ASP A 174 -7.46 -6.20 -32.60
C ASP A 174 -6.35 -7.25 -32.44
N ASP A 175 -5.92 -7.86 -33.53
CA ASP A 175 -4.80 -8.80 -33.57
C ASP A 175 -3.50 -8.19 -33.03
N ILE A 176 -3.21 -6.95 -33.45
CA ILE A 176 -2.04 -6.19 -32.99
C ILE A 176 -2.15 -5.92 -31.49
N ALA A 177 -3.32 -5.51 -31.00
CA ALA A 177 -3.54 -5.26 -29.59
C ALA A 177 -3.35 -6.53 -28.75
N LYS A 178 -3.96 -7.65 -29.15
CA LYS A 178 -3.82 -8.95 -28.47
C LYS A 178 -2.37 -9.45 -28.41
N LEU A 179 -1.63 -9.34 -29.52
CA LEU A 179 -0.21 -9.69 -29.53
C LEU A 179 0.62 -8.81 -28.61
N ARG A 180 0.40 -7.49 -28.65
CA ARG A 180 1.11 -6.53 -27.81
C ARG A 180 0.83 -6.78 -26.33
N ASP A 181 -0.43 -6.95 -25.97
CA ASP A 181 -0.84 -7.11 -24.57
C ASP A 181 -0.33 -8.45 -24.02
N TYR A 182 -0.37 -9.53 -24.82
CA TYR A 182 0.27 -10.80 -24.47
C TYR A 182 1.78 -10.65 -24.27
N PHE A 183 2.46 -9.95 -25.18
CA PHE A 183 3.91 -9.71 -25.10
C PHE A 183 4.27 -8.89 -23.86
N ILE A 184 3.56 -7.80 -23.55
CA ILE A 184 3.79 -6.99 -22.35
C ILE A 184 3.50 -7.82 -21.09
N ALA A 185 2.46 -8.65 -21.07
CA ALA A 185 2.14 -9.43 -19.88
C ALA A 185 3.19 -10.51 -19.56
N HIS A 186 3.89 -11.07 -20.56
CA HIS A 186 4.75 -12.25 -20.37
C HIS A 186 6.24 -12.00 -20.66
N HIS A 187 6.56 -10.97 -21.45
CA HIS A 187 7.89 -10.72 -21.99
C HIS A 187 8.22 -9.23 -22.07
N ASP A 188 7.61 -8.38 -21.23
CA ASP A 188 7.90 -6.95 -21.21
C ASP A 188 9.40 -6.71 -20.96
N PRO A 189 10.17 -6.20 -21.94
CA PRO A 189 11.59 -5.93 -21.77
C PRO A 189 11.86 -4.82 -20.75
N GLN A 190 10.82 -4.11 -20.32
CA GLN A 190 10.89 -3.07 -19.30
C GLN A 190 10.50 -3.60 -17.90
N SER A 191 10.25 -4.90 -17.72
CA SER A 191 9.91 -5.48 -16.41
C SER A 191 10.89 -5.05 -15.33
N ASP A 192 12.18 -5.16 -15.61
CA ASP A 192 13.25 -4.85 -14.67
C ASP A 192 13.33 -3.35 -14.37
N LEU A 193 13.10 -2.51 -15.39
CA LEU A 193 13.02 -1.06 -15.23
C LEU A 193 11.83 -0.66 -14.36
N LYS A 194 10.64 -1.23 -14.60
CA LYS A 194 9.44 -0.98 -13.80
C LYS A 194 9.63 -1.43 -12.36
N GLN A 195 10.27 -2.58 -12.15
CA GLN A 195 10.59 -3.08 -10.82
C GLN A 195 11.56 -2.14 -10.09
N ARG A 196 12.61 -1.66 -10.77
CA ARG A 196 13.54 -0.66 -10.22
C ARG A 196 12.86 0.67 -9.89
N VAL A 197 11.96 1.16 -10.74
CA VAL A 197 11.18 2.37 -10.47
C VAL A 197 10.35 2.19 -9.19
N LYS A 198 9.63 1.06 -9.09
CA LYS A 198 8.82 0.74 -7.90
C LYS A 198 9.67 0.67 -6.63
N GLU A 199 10.85 0.07 -6.70
CA GLU A 199 11.79 -0.01 -5.57
C GLU A 199 12.27 1.38 -5.16
N ILE A 200 12.64 2.23 -6.12
CA ILE A 200 13.06 3.62 -5.86
C ILE A 200 11.91 4.43 -5.25
N GLU A 201 10.68 4.28 -5.76
CA GLU A 201 9.50 4.96 -5.19
C GLU A 201 9.23 4.54 -3.74
N GLN A 202 9.38 3.24 -3.43
CA GLN A 202 9.25 2.73 -2.06
C GLN A 202 10.38 3.24 -1.15
N GLN A 203 11.61 3.29 -1.65
CA GLN A 203 12.74 3.88 -0.92
C GLN A 203 12.51 5.37 -0.67
N LEU A 204 12.01 6.12 -1.65
CA LEU A 204 11.71 7.54 -1.50
C LEU A 204 10.59 7.77 -0.48
N ALA A 205 9.53 6.95 -0.54
CA ALA A 205 8.41 7.02 0.40
C ALA A 205 8.80 6.66 1.84
N SER A 206 9.84 5.83 2.02
CA SER A 206 10.35 5.45 3.35
C SER A 206 11.50 6.31 3.86
N ALA A 207 12.20 7.03 2.97
CA ALA A 207 13.31 7.91 3.32
C ALA A 207 12.88 9.15 4.10
N PHE A 208 11.64 9.60 3.91
CA PHE A 208 11.10 10.78 4.59
C PHE A 208 9.78 10.45 5.30
N PRO A 209 9.60 10.83 6.57
CA PRO A 209 8.30 10.74 7.20
C PRO A 209 7.30 11.59 6.41
N ALA A 210 6.25 10.95 5.89
CA ALA A 210 5.17 11.63 5.21
C ALA A 210 4.50 12.60 6.20
N THR A 211 4.53 13.90 5.88
CA THR A 211 3.87 14.92 6.68
C THR A 211 2.52 15.24 6.05
N MET A 212 1.46 15.06 6.82
CA MET A 212 0.11 15.48 6.42
C MET A 212 0.09 17.00 6.28
N ILE A 213 -0.23 17.48 5.08
CA ILE A 213 -0.48 18.91 4.84
C ILE A 213 -1.98 19.17 4.79
N MET A 214 -2.39 20.37 5.23
CA MET A 214 -3.74 20.86 4.99
C MET A 214 -3.76 21.62 3.67
N GLN A 215 -4.66 21.24 2.77
CA GLN A 215 -4.90 21.94 1.51
C GLN A 215 -6.40 22.17 1.33
N ASP A 216 -6.76 23.34 0.81
CA ASP A 216 -8.16 23.64 0.49
C ASP A 216 -8.66 22.73 -0.63
N MET A 217 -9.90 22.24 -0.50
CA MET A 217 -10.54 21.44 -1.54
C MET A 217 -10.80 22.28 -2.79
N PRO A 218 -10.69 21.71 -4.02
CA PRO A 218 -11.03 22.41 -5.25
C PRO A 218 -12.46 22.97 -5.25
N GLN A 219 -13.38 22.29 -4.56
CA GLN A 219 -14.73 22.76 -4.29
C GLN A 219 -14.91 22.86 -2.76
N PRO A 220 -15.05 24.07 -2.20
CA PRO A 220 -15.28 24.25 -0.78
C PRO A 220 -16.56 23.55 -0.33
N ARG A 221 -16.53 22.96 0.87
CA ARG A 221 -17.75 22.40 1.48
C ARG A 221 -18.64 23.54 1.96
N LYS A 222 -19.96 23.35 1.79
CA LYS A 222 -20.95 24.19 2.44
C LYS A 222 -20.80 24.06 3.95
N THR A 223 -20.71 25.20 4.63
CA THR A 223 -20.59 25.28 6.09
C THR A 223 -21.86 25.90 6.62
N HIS A 224 -22.39 25.38 7.72
CA HIS A 224 -23.62 25.87 8.34
C HIS A 224 -23.37 26.24 9.80
N VAL A 225 -24.13 27.21 10.30
CA VAL A 225 -24.30 27.36 11.75
C VAL A 225 -25.01 26.12 12.27
N LEU A 226 -24.61 25.63 13.45
CA LEU A 226 -25.24 24.48 14.08
C LEU A 226 -26.14 24.93 15.20
N HIS A 227 -27.35 24.37 15.27
CA HIS A 227 -28.25 24.64 16.39
C HIS A 227 -27.61 24.12 17.69
N ARG A 228 -27.17 25.06 18.54
CA ARG A 228 -26.47 24.79 19.81
C ARG A 228 -25.24 23.87 19.66
N GLY A 229 -24.58 23.88 18.50
CA GLY A 229 -23.41 23.05 18.23
C GLY A 229 -23.70 21.58 17.90
N GLN A 230 -24.97 21.18 17.74
CA GLN A 230 -25.33 19.81 17.35
C GLN A 230 -24.97 19.54 15.90
N TYR A 231 -24.08 18.57 15.65
CA TYR A 231 -23.50 18.31 14.32
C TYR A 231 -24.51 17.86 13.26
N ASN A 232 -25.67 17.34 13.68
CA ASN A 232 -26.74 16.86 12.81
C ASN A 232 -27.91 17.85 12.68
N GLU A 233 -27.81 19.06 13.26
CA GLU A 233 -28.82 20.11 13.16
C GLU A 233 -28.25 21.37 12.48
N PRO A 234 -27.94 21.31 11.16
CA PRO A 234 -27.48 22.49 10.43
C PRO A 234 -28.61 23.51 10.26
N THR A 235 -28.26 24.78 10.40
CA THR A 235 -29.15 25.92 10.13
C THR A 235 -28.62 26.70 8.91
N ASP A 236 -28.36 28.00 9.05
CA ASP A 236 -28.02 28.89 7.96
C ASP A 236 -26.63 28.58 7.38
N GLU A 237 -26.54 28.54 6.06
CA GLU A 237 -25.26 28.44 5.35
C GLU A 237 -24.44 29.71 5.60
N VAL A 238 -23.15 29.54 5.89
CA VAL A 238 -22.21 30.62 6.16
C VAL A 238 -21.00 30.53 5.25
N SER A 239 -20.42 31.70 4.98
CA SER A 239 -19.19 31.84 4.21
C SER A 239 -18.05 32.31 5.12
N ALA A 240 -16.81 32.11 4.66
CA ALA A 240 -15.64 32.64 5.34
C ALA A 240 -15.70 34.17 5.41
N GLY A 241 -15.41 34.72 6.57
CA GLY A 241 -15.44 36.16 6.82
C GLY A 241 -14.76 36.51 8.13
N ILE A 242 -14.77 37.81 8.45
CA ILE A 242 -14.22 38.35 9.70
C ILE A 242 -15.35 39.06 10.48
N PRO A 243 -15.24 39.16 11.83
CA PRO A 243 -16.22 39.89 12.61
C PRO A 243 -16.31 41.36 12.17
N ALA A 244 -17.53 41.87 11.96
CA ALA A 244 -17.78 43.21 11.44
C ALA A 244 -17.31 44.35 12.37
N VAL A 245 -16.99 44.04 13.63
CA VAL A 245 -16.42 44.99 14.60
C VAL A 245 -14.98 45.39 14.28
N PHE A 246 -14.26 44.58 13.48
CA PHE A 246 -12.89 44.85 13.09
C PHE A 246 -12.81 45.51 11.70
N PRO A 247 -11.67 46.13 11.35
CA PRO A 247 -11.45 46.68 10.01
C PRO A 247 -11.70 45.62 8.93
N SER A 248 -12.34 46.01 7.83
CA SER A 248 -12.62 45.11 6.72
C SER A 248 -11.33 44.54 6.09
N MET A 249 -11.44 43.38 5.44
CA MET A 249 -10.33 42.84 4.65
C MET A 249 -10.00 43.78 3.48
N GLN A 250 -8.73 43.73 3.04
CA GLN A 250 -8.29 44.49 1.88
C GLN A 250 -9.12 44.11 0.64
N LYS A 251 -9.34 45.08 -0.27
CA LYS A 251 -10.04 44.81 -1.52
C LYS A 251 -9.29 43.72 -2.30
N ASN A 252 -9.99 42.67 -2.69
CA ASN A 252 -9.47 41.47 -3.38
C ASN A 252 -8.64 40.50 -2.52
N ALA A 253 -8.63 40.64 -1.19
CA ALA A 253 -8.06 39.59 -0.33
C ALA A 253 -8.85 38.28 -0.52
N ALA A 254 -8.13 37.17 -0.62
CA ALA A 254 -8.75 35.86 -0.73
C ALA A 254 -9.52 35.54 0.56
N ALA A 255 -10.76 35.07 0.45
CA ALA A 255 -11.58 34.66 1.58
C ALA A 255 -11.18 33.24 2.06
N ASN A 256 -9.90 33.07 2.40
CA ASN A 256 -9.30 31.83 2.85
C ASN A 256 -8.32 32.09 4.01
N ARG A 257 -7.64 31.04 4.48
CA ARG A 257 -6.71 31.13 5.61
C ARG A 257 -5.54 32.08 5.35
N LEU A 258 -5.05 32.15 4.12
CA LEU A 258 -3.95 33.04 3.76
C LEU A 258 -4.39 34.50 3.86
N GLY A 259 -5.53 34.85 3.25
CA GLY A 259 -6.05 36.23 3.34
C GLY A 259 -6.40 36.64 4.77
N PHE A 260 -6.87 35.71 5.60
CA PHE A 260 -7.07 35.96 7.03
C PHE A 260 -5.75 36.22 7.78
N ALA A 261 -4.69 35.45 7.48
CA ALA A 261 -3.38 35.64 8.09
C ALA A 261 -2.76 37.00 7.69
N GLU A 262 -2.85 37.37 6.42
CA GLU A 262 -2.41 38.67 5.91
C GLU A 262 -3.19 39.83 6.56
N TRP A 263 -4.50 39.66 6.76
CA TRP A 263 -5.34 40.62 7.45
C TRP A 263 -4.96 40.77 8.94
N LEU A 264 -4.70 39.67 9.65
CA LEU A 264 -4.31 39.69 11.06
C LEU A 264 -3.02 40.49 11.30
N VAL A 265 -2.06 40.43 10.38
CA VAL A 265 -0.78 41.14 10.48
C VAL A 265 -0.77 42.48 9.74
N ALA A 266 -1.91 42.89 9.18
CA ALA A 266 -2.03 44.17 8.51
C ALA A 266 -1.82 45.31 9.52
N PRO A 267 -1.15 46.42 9.13
CA PRO A 267 -0.93 47.57 10.01
C PRO A 267 -2.20 48.19 10.58
N VAL A 268 -3.33 47.98 9.91
CA VAL A 268 -4.65 48.51 10.31
C VAL A 268 -5.27 47.69 11.44
N HIS A 269 -4.80 46.46 11.68
CA HIS A 269 -5.41 45.56 12.63
C HIS A 269 -5.06 45.98 14.08
N PRO A 270 -6.05 46.24 14.94
CA PRO A 270 -5.81 46.95 16.20
C PRO A 270 -5.15 46.11 17.30
N LEU A 271 -5.24 44.78 17.26
CA LEU A 271 -4.89 43.94 18.42
C LEU A 271 -3.61 43.13 18.26
N THR A 272 -3.37 42.52 17.10
CA THR A 272 -2.29 41.54 16.88
C THR A 272 -0.93 42.00 17.40
N ALA A 273 -0.50 43.21 17.01
CA ALA A 273 0.79 43.73 17.46
C ALA A 273 0.82 44.00 18.97
N ARG A 274 -0.24 44.60 19.53
CA ARG A 274 -0.38 44.88 20.97
C ARG A 274 -0.32 43.59 21.80
N VAL A 275 -1.06 42.57 21.39
CA VAL A 275 -1.09 41.26 22.06
C VAL A 275 0.30 40.60 21.96
N ALA A 276 0.93 40.60 20.79
CA ALA A 276 2.25 40.02 20.60
C ALA A 276 3.31 40.68 21.48
N VAL A 277 3.44 42.01 21.44
CA VAL A 277 4.44 42.72 22.26
C VAL A 277 4.14 42.60 23.75
N ASN A 278 2.87 42.52 24.16
CA ASN A 278 2.51 42.27 25.55
C ASN A 278 2.97 40.89 26.02
N ARG A 279 2.87 39.85 25.19
CA ARG A 279 3.37 38.51 25.52
C ARG A 279 4.90 38.49 25.58
N TYR A 280 5.59 39.19 24.67
CA TYR A 280 7.06 39.33 24.75
C TYR A 280 7.48 40.07 26.01
N TRP A 281 6.79 41.16 26.33
CA TRP A 281 6.98 41.91 27.55
C TRP A 281 6.78 41.02 28.78
N GLN A 282 5.68 40.29 28.85
CA GLN A 282 5.40 39.35 29.94
C GLN A 282 6.50 38.30 30.11
N ARG A 283 7.04 37.76 29.01
CA ARG A 283 8.14 36.79 29.06
C ARG A 283 9.43 37.37 29.65
N LEU A 284 9.69 38.66 29.47
CA LEU A 284 10.90 39.33 29.95
C LEU A 284 10.73 39.95 31.34
N PHE A 285 9.55 40.50 31.63
CA PHE A 285 9.23 41.28 32.84
C PHE A 285 8.27 40.56 33.79
N GLY A 286 7.89 39.31 33.49
CA GLY A 286 7.03 38.44 34.29
C GLY A 286 5.54 38.71 34.17
N ILE A 287 5.14 39.98 34.15
CA ILE A 287 3.76 40.44 33.99
C ILE A 287 3.69 41.30 32.73
N GLY A 288 2.65 41.08 31.90
CA GLY A 288 2.39 41.91 30.73
C GLY A 288 2.00 43.34 31.11
N LEU A 289 2.17 44.29 30.19
CA LEU A 289 1.60 45.63 30.32
C LEU A 289 0.08 45.55 30.52
N VAL A 290 -0.57 44.61 29.83
CA VAL A 290 -1.89 44.07 30.17
C VAL A 290 -1.67 42.76 30.93
N LYS A 291 -2.09 42.70 32.20
CA LYS A 291 -1.92 41.53 33.08
C LYS A 291 -2.70 40.31 32.57
N THR A 292 -3.89 40.54 32.02
CA THR A 292 -4.75 39.50 31.41
C THR A 292 -4.37 39.27 29.95
N SER A 293 -3.24 38.63 29.68
CA SER A 293 -2.74 38.45 28.30
C SER A 293 -3.69 37.71 27.35
N GLU A 294 -4.66 36.96 27.88
CA GLU A 294 -5.68 36.25 27.10
C GLU A 294 -6.97 37.06 26.88
N ASP A 295 -7.10 38.25 27.50
CA ASP A 295 -8.27 39.12 27.37
C ASP A 295 -7.86 40.61 27.34
N PHE A 296 -7.94 41.20 26.15
CA PHE A 296 -7.75 42.63 25.87
C PHE A 296 -9.09 43.39 25.78
N GLY A 297 -10.20 42.72 26.08
CA GLY A 297 -11.54 43.27 26.11
C GLY A 297 -11.91 43.90 27.46
N VAL A 298 -13.20 44.19 27.62
CA VAL A 298 -13.74 44.89 28.80
C VAL A 298 -13.71 44.09 30.09
N GLN A 299 -13.51 42.76 30.00
CA GLN A 299 -13.35 41.87 31.15
C GLN A 299 -11.87 41.70 31.57
N GLY A 300 -10.95 42.19 30.74
CA GLY A 300 -9.52 42.21 31.01
C GLY A 300 -9.06 43.41 31.84
N SER A 301 -7.79 43.38 32.25
CA SER A 301 -7.13 44.51 32.90
C SER A 301 -6.77 45.60 31.90
N LEU A 302 -6.89 46.87 32.29
CA LEU A 302 -6.33 47.98 31.52
C LEU A 302 -4.79 47.89 31.48
N PRO A 303 -4.14 48.38 30.41
CA PRO A 303 -2.69 48.42 30.34
C PRO A 303 -2.13 49.34 31.43
N SER A 304 -1.10 48.90 32.15
CA SER A 304 -0.40 49.73 33.14
C SER A 304 0.32 50.92 32.50
N HIS A 305 0.84 50.74 31.28
CA HIS A 305 1.50 51.78 30.49
C HIS A 305 0.96 51.78 29.05
N PRO A 306 -0.20 52.42 28.78
CA PRO A 306 -0.87 52.38 27.48
C PRO A 306 -0.02 52.95 26.34
N GLU A 307 0.65 54.08 26.56
CA GLU A 307 1.48 54.72 25.54
C GLU A 307 2.69 53.87 25.16
N LEU A 308 3.30 53.19 26.13
CA LEU A 308 4.41 52.26 25.88
C LEU A 308 3.95 51.05 25.08
N LEU A 309 2.78 50.50 25.40
CA LEU A 309 2.18 49.39 24.65
C LEU A 309 1.94 49.79 23.19
N ASP A 310 1.34 50.95 22.96
CA ASP A 310 1.06 51.46 21.62
C ASP A 310 2.34 51.76 20.83
N TRP A 311 3.35 52.31 21.49
CA TRP A 311 4.65 52.58 20.88
C TRP A 311 5.36 51.28 20.48
N LEU A 312 5.42 50.29 21.37
CA LEU A 312 6.03 48.99 21.08
C LEU A 312 5.28 48.26 19.95
N ALA A 313 3.95 48.30 19.94
CA ALA A 313 3.15 47.68 18.90
C ALA A 313 3.41 48.33 17.53
N THR A 314 3.49 49.66 17.50
CA THR A 314 3.79 50.41 16.27
C THR A 314 5.21 50.13 15.77
N GLU A 315 6.18 50.08 16.68
CA GLU A 315 7.57 49.75 16.34
C GLU A 315 7.70 48.32 15.80
N PHE A 316 6.95 47.37 16.35
CA PHE A 316 6.96 45.99 15.88
C PHE A 316 6.43 45.85 14.45
N ILE A 317 5.40 46.62 14.10
CA ILE A 317 4.89 46.69 12.72
C ILE A 317 5.93 47.35 11.81
N ARG A 318 6.54 48.47 12.23
CA ARG A 318 7.54 49.23 11.44
C ARG A 318 8.81 48.44 11.15
N SER A 319 9.24 47.58 12.08
CA SER A 319 10.39 46.71 11.88
C SER A 319 10.13 45.55 10.91
N GLY A 320 8.89 45.42 10.40
CA GLY A 320 8.49 44.29 9.56
C GLY A 320 8.26 43.02 10.37
N TRP A 321 7.74 43.14 11.59
CA TRP A 321 7.50 42.03 12.51
C TRP A 321 8.79 41.33 12.97
N ASP A 322 9.91 42.06 13.08
CA ASP A 322 11.18 41.52 13.59
C ASP A 322 11.11 41.32 15.12
N VAL A 323 10.92 40.06 15.51
CA VAL A 323 10.85 39.63 16.91
C VAL A 323 12.17 39.90 17.65
N LYS A 324 13.32 39.70 17.01
CA LYS A 324 14.64 39.90 17.64
C LYS A 324 14.90 41.38 17.88
N HIS A 325 14.45 42.24 16.97
CA HIS A 325 14.52 43.69 17.15
C HIS A 325 13.76 44.14 18.39
N ILE A 326 12.49 43.75 18.52
CA ILE A 326 11.67 44.13 19.69
C ILE A 326 12.22 43.55 20.99
N GLN A 327 12.64 42.29 20.99
CA GLN A 327 13.26 41.70 22.19
C GLN A 327 14.56 42.41 22.57
N ARG A 328 15.44 42.71 21.60
CA ARG A 328 16.67 43.47 21.85
C ARG A 328 16.34 44.87 22.40
N LEU A 329 15.35 45.55 21.85
CA LEU A 329 14.92 46.86 22.30
C LEU A 329 14.46 46.82 23.77
N MET A 330 13.64 45.84 24.14
CA MET A 330 13.22 45.62 25.53
C MET A 330 14.42 45.29 26.44
N MET A 331 15.29 44.36 26.03
CA MET A 331 16.44 43.91 26.83
C MET A 331 17.55 44.95 26.99
N THR A 332 17.63 45.93 26.09
CA THR A 332 18.59 47.04 26.15
C THR A 332 18.02 48.30 26.79
N SER A 333 16.74 48.29 27.18
CA SER A 333 16.11 49.38 27.94
C SER A 333 16.78 49.60 29.30
N ALA A 334 16.66 50.81 29.85
CA ALA A 334 17.10 51.08 31.22
C ALA A 334 16.33 50.20 32.23
N THR A 335 15.04 50.00 32.00
CA THR A 335 14.16 49.18 32.84
C THR A 335 14.59 47.71 32.92
N TYR A 336 15.02 47.10 31.82
CA TYR A 336 15.51 45.71 31.86
C TYR A 336 16.90 45.60 32.49
N ARG A 337 17.76 46.61 32.30
CA ARG A 337 19.15 46.61 32.78
C ARG A 337 19.33 47.08 34.22
N GLN A 338 18.28 47.55 34.88
CA GLN A 338 18.36 47.97 36.28
C GLN A 338 18.62 46.80 37.23
N THR A 339 19.00 47.11 38.47
CA THR A 339 19.20 46.09 39.50
C THR A 339 17.89 45.43 39.92
N SER A 340 17.87 44.10 40.02
CA SER A 340 16.73 43.36 40.61
C SER A 340 16.69 43.44 42.14
N ARG A 341 17.71 44.01 42.78
CA ARG A 341 17.76 44.19 44.24
C ARG A 341 17.04 45.48 44.61
N VAL A 342 16.00 45.37 45.44
CA VAL A 342 15.24 46.51 45.98
C VAL A 342 15.18 46.46 47.51
N GLY A 343 15.12 47.62 48.14
CA GLY A 343 14.86 47.75 49.58
C GLY A 343 13.40 47.51 49.95
N ALA A 344 13.12 47.39 51.24
CA ALA A 344 11.77 47.11 51.75
C ALA A 344 10.73 48.17 51.35
N GLU A 345 11.12 49.45 51.37
CA GLU A 345 10.25 50.58 51.01
C GLU A 345 9.80 50.50 49.54
N ALA A 346 10.73 50.34 48.60
CA ALA A 346 10.42 50.19 47.17
C ALA A 346 9.59 48.93 46.88
N TYR A 347 9.81 47.84 47.63
CA TYR A 347 8.97 46.64 47.51
C TYR A 347 7.54 46.87 48.01
N GLN A 348 7.36 47.61 49.11
CA GLN A 348 6.03 47.95 49.65
C GLN A 348 5.28 48.94 48.76
N ALA A 349 5.99 49.86 48.09
CA ALA A 349 5.40 50.81 47.15
C ALA A 349 4.92 50.15 45.85
N ASP A 350 5.56 49.06 45.42
CA ASP A 350 5.19 48.31 44.21
C ASP A 350 5.20 46.78 44.45
N PRO A 351 4.26 46.24 45.25
CA PRO A 351 4.28 44.84 45.65
C PRO A 351 4.03 43.89 44.49
N GLU A 352 3.23 44.30 43.49
CA GLU A 352 2.95 43.52 42.28
C GLU A 352 3.98 43.73 41.16
N ASN A 353 4.97 44.62 41.34
CA ASN A 353 5.96 44.98 40.32
C ASN A 353 5.35 45.60 39.04
N LEU A 354 4.24 46.31 39.17
CA LEU A 354 3.53 46.96 38.05
C LEU A 354 4.28 48.17 37.51
N TRP A 355 5.00 48.89 38.38
CA TRP A 355 5.85 50.03 38.04
C TRP A 355 7.28 49.60 37.72
N LEU A 356 7.53 48.28 37.69
CA LEU A 356 8.78 47.68 37.25
C LEU A 356 9.93 48.15 38.14
N ALA A 357 9.73 48.26 39.45
CA ALA A 357 10.77 48.67 40.39
C ALA A 357 11.91 47.64 40.52
N ARG A 358 11.69 46.40 40.10
CA ARG A 358 12.64 45.28 40.16
C ARG A 358 12.46 44.29 39.00
N GLY A 359 13.42 43.38 38.85
CA GLY A 359 13.27 42.21 37.98
C GLY A 359 12.22 41.23 38.54
N PRO A 360 11.49 40.52 37.65
CA PRO A 360 10.49 39.53 38.07
C PRO A 360 11.12 38.31 38.72
N ARG A 361 10.33 37.61 39.53
CA ARG A 361 10.64 36.23 39.94
C ARG A 361 9.94 35.29 38.98
N MET A 362 10.71 34.56 38.18
CA MET A 362 10.18 33.61 37.23
C MET A 362 10.22 32.20 37.81
N ARG A 363 9.14 31.46 37.63
CA ARG A 363 9.12 30.03 37.88
C ARG A 363 9.64 29.35 36.62
N LEU A 364 10.62 28.46 36.79
CA LEU A 364 11.12 27.63 35.68
C LEU A 364 10.02 26.68 35.21
N ASP A 365 9.89 26.54 33.89
CA ASP A 365 9.03 25.51 33.29
C ASP A 365 9.66 24.11 33.39
N GLY A 366 8.91 23.08 32.97
CA GLY A 366 9.35 21.69 33.14
C GLY A 366 10.61 21.39 32.33
N GLU A 367 10.69 21.98 31.15
CA GLU A 367 11.78 21.91 30.21
C GLU A 367 13.04 22.60 30.77
N GLU A 368 12.92 23.82 31.27
CA GLU A 368 13.99 24.57 31.92
C GLU A 368 14.51 23.86 33.17
N ILE A 369 13.64 23.25 33.99
CA ILE A 369 14.06 22.45 35.15
C ILE A 369 14.87 21.23 34.71
N ARG A 370 14.41 20.52 33.68
CA ARG A 370 15.12 19.37 33.11
C ARG A 370 16.48 19.79 32.56
N ASP A 371 16.52 20.86 31.76
CA ASP A 371 17.73 21.34 31.13
C ASP A 371 18.74 21.84 32.16
N ALA A 372 18.28 22.51 33.22
CA ALA A 372 19.13 22.89 34.35
C ALA A 372 19.75 21.65 35.03
N ALA A 373 18.99 20.57 35.22
CA ALA A 373 19.51 19.32 35.79
C ALA A 373 20.51 18.63 34.85
N LEU A 374 20.24 18.60 33.54
CA LEU A 374 21.15 18.04 32.53
C LEU A 374 22.45 18.84 32.42
N LEU A 375 22.36 20.17 32.46
CA LEU A 375 23.51 21.07 32.45
C LEU A 375 24.37 20.87 33.71
N ALA A 376 23.75 20.88 34.89
CA ALA A 376 24.44 20.69 36.16
C ALA A 376 25.10 19.31 36.31
N SER A 377 24.50 18.27 35.72
CA SER A 377 25.05 16.91 35.69
C SER A 377 26.07 16.66 34.58
N GLY A 378 26.26 17.61 33.65
CA GLY A 378 27.15 17.44 32.49
C GLY A 378 26.61 16.51 31.40
N LEU A 379 25.31 16.20 31.42
CA LEU A 379 24.64 15.31 30.46
C LEU A 379 23.92 16.06 29.32
N MET A 380 23.99 17.40 29.30
CA MET A 380 23.36 18.22 28.27
C MET A 380 24.03 18.01 26.90
N VAL A 381 23.24 17.64 25.90
CA VAL A 381 23.69 17.49 24.51
C VAL A 381 23.30 18.73 23.72
N ASN A 382 24.30 19.52 23.29
CA ASN A 382 24.10 20.76 22.53
C ASN A 382 24.08 20.56 21.00
N GLN A 383 23.96 19.30 20.54
CA GLN A 383 23.90 19.00 19.12
C GLN A 383 22.54 19.43 18.55
N LEU A 384 22.58 20.29 17.52
CA LEU A 384 21.38 20.68 16.79
C LEU A 384 20.93 19.53 15.89
N GLY A 385 19.64 19.17 15.98
CA GLY A 385 19.04 18.05 15.26
C GLY A 385 19.27 16.70 15.96
N GLY A 386 18.82 15.62 15.33
CA GLY A 386 18.84 14.27 15.89
C GLY A 386 17.50 13.55 15.69
N LYS A 387 17.42 12.28 16.09
CA LYS A 387 16.15 11.56 16.12
C LYS A 387 15.24 12.23 17.16
N SER A 388 13.95 12.36 16.84
CA SER A 388 12.94 12.85 17.80
C SER A 388 12.97 11.97 19.05
N VAL A 389 12.88 12.61 20.22
CA VAL A 389 12.72 11.94 21.52
C VAL A 389 11.26 11.59 21.74
#